data_AF-A0A484M535-F1
#
_entry.id   AF-A0A484M535-F1
#
_cell.length_a   1.000
_cell.length_b   1.000
_cell.length_c   1.000
_cell.angle_alpha   90.00
_cell.angle_beta   90.00
_cell.angle_gamma   90.00
#
_symmetry.space_group_name_H-M   'P 1'
#
loop_
_entity.id
_entity.type
_entity.pdbx_description
1 polymer ?
#
loop_
_entity_poly.entity_id
_entity_poly.type
_entity_poly.pdbx_seq_one_letter_code
_entity_poly.pdbx_strand_id
1 'polypeptide(L)'
;MNVNLGMKNVIEIPMKIFYAQKGVNSHKKVHWQVTQCPSQARVEESGYYIMKYMKDIIGTPINTIKDKFKEKDSYTQAELDEVRVEWAEVVDSYIQANEE
;
A
#
# COMPACT_ATOMS: atom_id res chain seq x y z
N MET A 1 -12.70 12.31 -7.65
CA MET A 1 -12.28 11.07 -8.35
C MET A 1 -13.25 9.96 -8.00
N ASN A 2 -13.76 9.24 -9.00
CA ASN A 2 -14.61 8.06 -8.79
C ASN A 2 -13.72 6.82 -8.89
N VAL A 3 -13.70 5.96 -7.87
CA VAL A 3 -12.90 4.73 -7.91
C VAL A 3 -13.47 3.84 -9.01
N ASN A 4 -12.64 3.48 -9.99
CA ASN A 4 -13.06 2.66 -11.13
C ASN A 4 -13.71 1.36 -10.66
N LEU A 5 -14.89 1.03 -11.22
CA LEU A 5 -15.66 -0.16 -10.84
C LEU A 5 -14.87 -1.46 -11.03
N GLY A 6 -14.03 -1.53 -12.07
CA GLY A 6 -13.13 -2.65 -12.31
C GLY A 6 -12.12 -2.85 -11.18
N MET A 7 -11.54 -1.77 -10.65
CA MET A 7 -10.61 -1.86 -9.52
C MET A 7 -11.28 -2.35 -8.23
N LYS A 8 -12.54 -1.96 -7.99
CA LYS A 8 -13.29 -2.49 -6.84
C LYS A 8 -13.52 -3.99 -6.96
N ASN A 9 -13.86 -4.46 -8.15
CA ASN A 9 -14.14 -5.88 -8.41
C ASN A 9 -12.92 -6.78 -8.18
N VAL A 10 -11.70 -6.28 -8.41
CA VAL A 10 -10.45 -7.01 -8.13
C VAL A 10 -10.34 -7.41 -6.65
N ILE A 11 -10.91 -6.62 -5.73
CA ILE A 11 -10.90 -6.93 -4.29
C ILE A 11 -12.20 -7.58 -3.84
N GLU A 12 -13.34 -7.07 -4.29
CA GLU A 12 -14.65 -7.54 -3.82
C GLU A 12 -14.97 -8.99 -4.24
N ILE A 13 -14.56 -9.41 -5.44
CA ILE A 13 -14.84 -10.77 -5.92
C ILE A 13 -14.08 -11.83 -5.11
N PRO A 14 -12.74 -11.74 -4.94
CA PRO A 14 -12.01 -12.70 -4.10
C PRO A 14 -12.50 -12.74 -2.65
N MET A 15 -12.83 -11.57 -2.08
CA MET A 15 -13.40 -11.50 -0.73
C MET A 15 -14.73 -12.27 -0.63
N LYS A 16 -15.63 -12.11 -1.62
CA LYS A 16 -16.89 -12.87 -1.67
C LYS A 16 -16.65 -14.38 -1.74
N ILE A 17 -15.71 -14.81 -2.58
CA ILE A 17 -15.33 -16.23 -2.71
C ILE A 17 -14.79 -16.76 -1.38
N PHE A 18 -13.88 -16.03 -0.74
CA PHE A 18 -13.29 -16.42 0.54
C PHE A 18 -14.34 -16.57 1.65
N TYR A 19 -15.26 -15.62 1.79
CA TYR A 19 -16.32 -15.72 2.81
C TYR A 19 -17.29 -16.87 2.54
N ALA A 20 -17.64 -17.10 1.26
CA ALA A 20 -18.46 -18.24 0.86
C ALA A 20 -17.77 -19.58 1.20
N GLN A 21 -16.47 -19.71 0.92
CA GLN A 21 -15.67 -20.88 1.28
C GLN A 21 -15.60 -21.11 2.80
N LYS A 22 -15.60 -20.04 3.59
CA LYS A 22 -15.57 -20.11 5.06
C LYS A 22 -16.96 -20.34 5.68
N GLY A 23 -18.03 -20.42 4.89
CA GLY A 23 -19.41 -20.55 5.38
C GLY A 23 -19.88 -19.34 6.21
N VAL A 24 -19.22 -18.18 6.04
CA VAL A 24 -19.54 -16.96 6.79
C VAL A 24 -20.51 -16.12 5.96
N ASN A 25 -21.78 -16.07 6.38
CA ASN A 25 -22.81 -15.23 5.75
C ASN A 25 -22.63 -13.72 6.02
N SER A 26 -21.59 -13.34 6.77
CA SER A 26 -21.25 -11.94 7.02
C SER A 26 -20.50 -11.38 5.81
N HIS A 27 -21.24 -10.78 4.88
CA HIS A 27 -20.68 -9.88 3.88
C HIS A 27 -20.21 -8.61 4.58
N LYS A 28 -19.00 -8.60 5.16
CA LYS A 28 -18.39 -7.35 5.64
C LYS A 28 -18.24 -6.44 4.43
N LYS A 29 -19.07 -5.40 4.38
CA LYS A 29 -19.07 -4.43 3.28
C LYS A 29 -17.73 -3.72 3.25
N VAL A 30 -17.01 -3.83 2.14
CA VAL A 30 -15.76 -3.10 1.93
C VAL A 30 -16.10 -1.61 1.90
N HIS A 31 -15.50 -0.86 2.83
CA HIS A 31 -15.63 0.59 2.85
C HIS A 31 -14.56 1.18 1.93
N TRP A 32 -14.98 1.61 0.74
CA TRP A 32 -14.11 2.29 -0.19
C TRP A 32 -14.00 3.76 0.16
N GLN A 33 -12.76 4.24 0.18
CA GLN A 33 -12.51 5.64 0.43
C GLN A 33 -11.45 6.18 -0.51
N VAL A 34 -11.73 7.35 -1.08
CA VAL A 34 -10.74 8.14 -1.79
C VAL A 34 -10.02 9.01 -0.78
N THR A 35 -8.69 8.92 -0.75
CA THR A 35 -7.83 9.77 0.07
C THR A 35 -6.86 10.52 -0.84
N GLN A 36 -6.48 11.73 -0.45
CA GLN A 36 -5.30 12.39 -1.03
C GLN A 36 -4.07 11.65 -0.50
N CYS A 37 -3.07 11.47 -1.35
CA CYS A 37 -1.79 10.83 -1.02
C CYS A 37 -0.63 11.66 -1.60
N PRO A 38 0.56 11.61 -0.98
CA PRO A 38 1.77 12.25 -1.49
C PRO A 38 2.04 11.98 -2.97
N SER A 39 1.97 12.98 -3.82
CA SER A 39 2.15 12.80 -5.27
C SER A 39 3.62 12.63 -5.65
N GLN A 40 3.87 11.76 -6.63
CA GLN A 40 5.19 11.58 -7.24
C GLN A 40 5.34 12.50 -8.46
N ALA A 41 6.54 13.04 -8.66
CA ALA A 41 6.85 13.84 -9.83
C ALA A 41 7.17 12.97 -11.06
N ARG A 42 7.76 11.77 -10.84
CA ARG A 42 8.26 10.92 -11.92
C ARG A 42 7.77 9.48 -11.80
N VAL A 43 7.64 8.79 -12.93
CA VAL A 43 7.04 7.45 -13.00
C VAL A 43 7.99 6.39 -12.47
N GLU A 44 9.30 6.58 -12.65
CA GLU A 44 10.36 5.70 -12.16
C GLU A 44 10.40 5.57 -10.62
N GLU A 45 9.79 6.51 -9.90
CA GLU A 45 9.75 6.49 -8.43
C GLU A 45 8.53 5.76 -7.87
N SER A 46 7.61 5.33 -8.73
CA SER A 46 6.33 4.74 -8.33
C SER A 46 6.45 3.54 -7.41
N GLY A 47 7.41 2.66 -7.66
CA GLY A 47 7.68 1.54 -6.75
C GLY A 47 7.99 2.01 -5.32
N TYR A 48 8.85 3.02 -5.18
CA TYR A 48 9.25 3.54 -3.88
C TYR A 48 8.12 4.29 -3.16
N TYR A 49 7.28 5.01 -3.90
CA TYR A 49 6.08 5.63 -3.33
C TYR A 49 5.12 4.57 -2.77
N ILE A 50 4.85 3.49 -3.52
CA ILE A 50 4.01 2.39 -3.04
C ILE A 50 4.61 1.75 -1.78
N MET A 51 5.91 1.49 -1.77
CA MET A 51 6.59 0.93 -0.59
C MET A 51 6.49 1.87 0.63
N LYS A 52 6.72 3.17 0.45
CA LYS A 52 6.58 4.16 1.52
C LYS A 52 5.14 4.26 2.02
N TYR A 53 4.14 4.24 1.12
CA TYR A 53 2.73 4.18 1.51
C TYR A 53 2.42 2.97 2.39
N MET A 54 2.91 1.78 2.02
CA MET A 54 2.67 0.57 2.79
C MET A 54 3.26 0.70 4.20
N LYS A 55 4.50 1.21 4.31
CA LYS A 55 5.13 1.48 5.61
C LYS A 55 4.33 2.48 6.43
N ASP A 56 3.89 3.57 5.82
CA ASP A 56 3.10 4.60 6.50
C ASP A 56 1.74 4.05 6.96
N ILE A 57 1.06 3.23 6.15
CA ILE A 57 -0.20 2.59 6.49
C ILE A 57 -0.03 1.64 7.68
N ILE A 58 1.02 0.82 7.67
CA ILE A 58 1.29 -0.15 8.75
C ILE A 58 1.66 0.58 10.05
N GLY A 59 2.46 1.64 9.97
CA GLY A 59 2.93 2.41 11.12
C GLY A 59 1.91 3.40 11.69
N THR A 60 0.73 3.56 11.07
CA THR A 60 -0.25 4.59 11.46
C THR A 60 -1.57 3.94 11.88
N PRO A 61 -2.18 4.37 13.00
CA PRO A 61 -3.52 3.93 13.36
C PRO A 61 -4.52 4.12 12.22
N ILE A 62 -5.37 3.12 11.98
CA ILE A 62 -6.26 3.09 10.80
C ILE A 62 -7.19 4.32 10.71
N ASN A 63 -7.57 4.89 11.86
CA ASN A 63 -8.44 6.05 11.95
C ASN A 63 -7.74 7.37 11.59
N THR A 64 -6.40 7.42 11.61
CA THR A 64 -5.60 8.65 11.36
C THR A 64 -4.80 8.60 10.05
N ILE A 65 -4.83 7.49 9.31
CA ILE A 65 -4.13 7.35 8.00
C ILE A 65 -4.48 8.50 7.04
N LYS A 66 -5.76 8.93 7.02
CA LYS A 66 -6.22 10.00 6.13
C LYS A 66 -5.52 11.31 6.42
N ASP A 67 -5.42 11.65 7.70
CA ASP A 67 -4.86 12.92 8.15
C ASP A 67 -3.37 12.93 7.84
N LYS A 68 -2.67 11.82 8.11
CA LYS A 68 -1.26 11.63 7.76
C LYS A 68 -0.98 11.89 6.28
N PHE A 69 -1.79 11.35 5.38
CA PHE A 69 -1.57 11.56 3.94
C PHE A 69 -2.04 12.93 3.44
N LYS A 70 -3.02 13.55 4.11
CA LYS A 70 -3.50 14.89 3.75
C LYS A 70 -2.50 15.98 4.10
N GLU A 71 -1.69 15.79 5.13
CA GLU A 71 -0.66 16.75 5.57
C GLU A 71 0.57 16.76 4.66
N LYS A 72 0.66 15.89 3.66
CA LYS A 72 1.88 15.66 2.89
C LYS A 72 1.63 15.62 1.38
N ASP A 73 2.13 16.64 0.69
CA ASP A 73 1.96 16.80 -0.76
C ASP A 73 2.84 15.85 -1.59
N SER A 74 4.02 15.51 -1.10
CA SER A 74 5.00 14.64 -1.77
C SER A 74 6.00 14.07 -0.77
N TYR A 75 6.65 12.96 -1.10
CA TYR A 75 7.77 12.45 -0.31
C TYR A 75 9.06 13.16 -0.70
N THR A 76 9.89 13.45 0.31
CA THR A 76 11.23 13.97 0.09
C THR A 76 12.16 12.86 -0.39
N GLN A 77 13.26 13.24 -1.04
CA GLN A 77 14.27 12.26 -1.49
C GLN A 77 14.82 11.42 -0.34
N ALA A 78 15.07 12.04 0.83
CA ALA A 78 15.54 11.34 2.02
C ALA A 78 14.55 10.25 2.50
N GLU A 79 13.25 10.55 2.52
CA GLU A 79 12.23 9.58 2.92
C GLU A 79 12.11 8.39 1.96
N LEU A 80 12.40 8.62 0.67
CA LEU A 80 12.46 7.55 -0.34
C LEU A 80 13.77 6.77 -0.24
N ASP A 81 14.88 7.45 0.06
CA ASP A 81 16.19 6.81 0.22
C ASP A 81 16.23 5.88 1.42
N GLU A 82 15.53 6.20 2.52
CA GLU A 82 15.30 5.28 3.63
C GLU A 82 14.73 3.94 3.15
N VAL A 83 13.68 4.00 2.31
CA VAL A 83 13.04 2.78 1.77
C VAL A 83 13.94 2.06 0.78
N ARG A 84 14.73 2.80 -0.02
CA ARG A 84 15.71 2.22 -0.95
C ARG A 84 16.79 1.44 -0.22
N VAL A 85 17.34 2.00 0.85
CA VAL A 85 18.40 1.36 1.63
C VAL A 85 17.88 0.11 2.31
N GLU A 86 16.74 0.19 3.00
CA GLU A 86 16.14 -0.99 3.63
C GLU A 86 15.80 -2.08 2.61
N TRP A 87 15.29 -1.71 1.43
CA TRP A 87 15.01 -2.67 0.37
C TRP A 87 16.29 -3.32 -0.15
N ALA A 88 17.36 -2.55 -0.34
CA ALA A 88 18.65 -3.06 -0.78
C ALA A 88 19.23 -4.05 0.25
N GLU A 89 19.15 -3.75 1.54
CA GLU A 89 19.59 -4.65 2.62
C GLU A 89 18.81 -5.97 2.60
N VAL A 90 17.49 -5.91 2.43
CA VAL A 90 16.65 -7.11 2.32
C VAL A 90 17.03 -7.94 1.11
N VAL A 91 17.22 -7.32 -0.07
CA VAL A 91 17.62 -8.02 -1.28
C VAL A 91 19.01 -8.64 -1.14
N ASP A 92 19.97 -7.90 -0.58
CA ASP A 92 21.33 -8.38 -0.34
C ASP A 92 21.34 -9.63 0.56
N SER A 93 20.52 -9.62 1.63
CA SER A 93 20.38 -10.79 2.51
C SER A 93 19.87 -12.03 1.80
N TYR A 94 18.97 -11.89 0.81
CA TYR A 94 18.50 -13.01 0.01
C TYR A 94 19.55 -13.50 -0.98
N ILE A 95 20.37 -12.62 -1.54
CA ILE A 95 21.45 -13.03 -2.45
C ILE A 95 22.46 -13.86 -1.67
N GLN A 96 22.91 -13.37 -0.52
CA GLN A 96 23.85 -14.08 0.35
C GLN A 96 23.32 -15.44 0.80
N ALA A 97 22.05 -15.52 1.20
CA ALA A 97 21.42 -16.78 1.64
C ALA A 97 21.23 -17.82 0.52
N ASN A 98 21.32 -17.43 -0.76
CA ASN A 98 21.20 -18.33 -1.91
C ASN A 98 22.56 -18.75 -2.49
N GLU A 99 23.66 -18.21 -1.95
CA GLU A 99 25.04 -18.60 -2.30
C GLU A 99 25.62 -19.66 -1.35
N GLU A 100 24.95 -19.94 -0.23
CA GLU A 100 25.22 -21.04 0.72
C GLU A 100 24.43 -22.31 0.41
#